data_AF-A0A7W0VYH4-F1
#
_entry.id   AF-A0A7W0VYH4-F1
#
_cell.length_a   1.000
_cell.length_b   1.000
_cell.length_c   1.000
_cell.angle_alpha   90.00
_cell.angle_beta   90.00
_cell.angle_gamma   90.00
#
_symmetry.space_group_name_H-M   'P 1'
#
loop_
_entity.id
_entity.type
_entity.pdbx_description
1 polymer ?
#
loop_
_entity_poly.entity_id
_entity_poly.type
_entity_poly.pdbx_seq_one_letter_code
_entity_poly.pdbx_strand_id
1 'polypeptide(L)' 'MIEGPRLSRAARDPAAPLKGATIVVGVTGGIAAYKAAELVRMLDKAGAHVEVAMTASAQKFVGPMTFQALTRRPVFTD' A
#
# COMPACT_ATOMS: atom_id res chain seq x y z
N MET A 1 6.21 8.11 -22.42
CA MET A 1 6.51 6.67 -22.52
C MET A 1 6.78 6.15 -21.11
N ILE A 2 5.73 5.82 -20.35
CA ILE A 2 5.84 5.20 -19.02
C ILE A 2 5.19 3.83 -19.16
N GLU A 3 5.89 2.87 -19.77
CA GLU A 3 5.48 1.47 -19.66
C GLU A 3 5.75 1.05 -18.22
N GLY A 4 4.72 1.10 -17.38
CA GLY A 4 4.76 0.49 -16.06
C GLY A 4 5.10 -1.00 -16.17
N PRO A 5 5.67 -1.62 -15.12
CA PRO A 5 6.08 -3.02 -15.15
C PRO A 5 4.88 -3.88 -15.58
N ARG A 6 4.98 -4.51 -16.76
CA ARG A 6 3.99 -5.47 -17.23
C ARG A 6 3.87 -6.53 -16.14
N LEU A 7 2.66 -6.68 -15.57
CA LEU A 7 2.36 -7.73 -14.61
C LEU A 7 2.52 -9.08 -15.35
N SER A 8 3.72 -9.63 -15.31
CA SER A 8 4.04 -10.92 -15.88
C SER A 8 3.07 -11.94 -15.28
N ARG A 9 2.23 -12.55 -16.13
CA ARG A 9 1.35 -13.68 -15.79
C ARG A 9 2.17 -14.97 -15.58
N ALA A 10 3.39 -14.88 -15.06
CA ALA A 10 4.07 -16.04 -14.50
C ALA A 10 3.18 -16.63 -13.40
N ALA A 11 3.29 -17.95 -13.20
CA ALA A 11 2.57 -18.66 -12.14
C ALA A 11 2.84 -17.94 -10.81
N ARG A 12 1.82 -17.23 -10.32
CA ARG A 12 1.90 -16.51 -9.05
C ARG A 12 2.08 -17.55 -7.96
N ASP A 13 3.07 -17.34 -7.11
CA ASP A 13 3.22 -18.13 -5.89
C ASP A 13 1.92 -17.99 -5.08
N PRO A 14 1.17 -19.09 -4.82
CA PRO A 14 -0.08 -19.01 -4.08
C PRO A 14 0.11 -18.43 -2.67
N ALA A 15 1.31 -18.53 -2.09
CA ALA A 15 1.65 -17.94 -0.80
C ALA A 15 2.03 -16.45 -0.89
N ALA A 16 2.53 -15.98 -2.05
CA ALA A 16 2.96 -14.60 -2.29
C ALA A 16 2.52 -14.10 -3.68
N PRO A 17 1.21 -13.96 -3.91
CA PRO A 17 0.66 -13.78 -5.26
C PRO A 17 1.00 -12.41 -5.88
N LEU A 18 1.48 -11.45 -5.10
CA LEU A 18 1.86 -10.11 -5.54
C LEU A 18 3.38 -9.89 -5.54
N LYS A 19 4.19 -10.94 -5.36
CA LYS A 19 5.65 -10.85 -5.35
C LYS A 19 6.16 -10.12 -6.61
N GLY A 20 6.96 -9.07 -6.39
CA GLY A 20 7.55 -8.25 -7.46
C GLY A 20 6.63 -7.15 -8.01
N ALA A 21 5.37 -7.07 -7.56
CA ALA A 21 4.50 -5.94 -7.89
C ALA A 21 4.82 -4.74 -7.00
N THR A 22 4.79 -3.53 -7.57
CA THR A 22 4.82 -2.27 -6.83
C THR A 22 3.44 -1.65 -6.84
N ILE A 23 2.90 -1.32 -5.66
CA ILE A 23 1.54 -0.81 -5.48
C ILE A 23 1.60 0.47 -4.65
N VAL A 24 1.02 1.54 -5.17
CA VAL A 24 0.84 2.80 -4.45
C VAL A 24 -0.58 2.83 -3.87
N VAL A 25 -0.70 3.14 -2.58
CA VAL A 25 -1.97 3.28 -1.86
C VAL A 25 -2.14 4.74 -1.44
N GLY A 26 -3.10 5.42 -2.06
CA GLY A 26 -3.54 6.75 -1.65
C GLY A 26 -4.64 6.66 -0.59
N VAL A 27 -4.44 7.31 0.56
CA VAL A 27 -5.42 7.35 1.67
C VAL A 27 -5.96 8.77 1.80
N THR A 28 -7.27 8.92 1.68
CA THR A 28 -7.98 10.22 1.73
C THR A 28 -8.96 10.27 2.90
N GLY A 29 -9.55 11.45 3.15
CA GLY A 29 -10.38 11.73 4.32
C GLY A 29 -11.82 11.22 4.20
N GLY A 30 -12.03 9.94 4.50
CA GLY A 30 -13.35 9.35 4.65
C GLY A 30 -13.38 8.33 5.79
N ILE A 31 -14.57 7.92 6.22
CA ILE A 31 -14.71 6.99 7.37
C ILE A 31 -13.99 5.65 7.16
N ALA A 32 -13.76 5.25 5.91
CA ALA A 32 -13.02 4.04 5.57
C ALA A 32 -11.49 4.15 5.70
N ALA A 33 -10.94 5.34 5.96
CA ALA A 33 -9.49 5.57 5.98
C ALA A 33 -8.74 4.67 6.97
N TYR A 34 -9.31 4.41 8.15
CA TYR A 34 -8.68 3.53 9.15
C TYR A 34 -8.53 2.07 8.67
N LYS A 35 -9.41 1.61 7.77
CA LYS A 35 -9.35 0.26 7.20
C LYS A 35 -8.22 0.10 6.17
N ALA A 36 -7.67 1.20 5.68
CA ALA A 36 -6.52 1.15 4.77
C ALA A 36 -5.31 0.46 5.41
N ALA A 37 -5.17 0.50 6.74
CA ALA A 37 -4.11 -0.22 7.45
C ALA A 37 -4.21 -1.75 7.23
N GLU A 38 -5.42 -2.30 7.26
CA GLU A 38 -5.65 -3.72 7.00
C GLU A 38 -5.35 -4.08 5.53
N LEU A 39 -5.81 -3.24 4.59
CA LEU A 39 -5.50 -3.39 3.17
C LEU A 39 -3.99 -3.43 2.92
N VAL A 40 -3.25 -2.44 3.45
CA VAL A 40 -1.80 -2.34 3.29
C VAL A 40 -1.10 -3.57 3.88
N ARG A 41 -1.52 -4.04 5.05
CA ARG A 41 -1.01 -5.27 5.65
C ARG A 41 -1.23 -6.50 4.76
N MET A 42 -2.41 -6.62 4.14
CA MET A 42 -2.69 -7.75 3.24
C MET A 42 -1.84 -7.69 1.97
N LEU A 43 -1.64 -6.50 1.40
CA LEU A 43 -0.79 -6.31 0.22
C LEU A 43 0.69 -6.64 0.53
N ASP A 44 1.21 -6.17 1.67
CA ASP A 44 2.57 -6.49 2.13
C ASP A 44 2.75 -8.00 2.33
N LYS A 45 1.81 -8.65 3.02
CA LYS A 45 1.81 -10.12 3.21
C LYS A 45 1.74 -10.90 1.90
N ALA A 46 1.04 -10.38 0.90
CA ALA A 46 0.97 -10.98 -0.42
C ALA A 46 2.26 -10.79 -1.25
N GLY A 47 3.28 -10.11 -0.70
CA GLY A 47 4.59 -9.91 -1.31
C GLY A 47 4.71 -8.65 -2.17
N ALA A 48 3.73 -7.74 -2.10
CA ALA A 48 3.80 -6.48 -2.84
C ALA A 48 4.77 -5.49 -2.19
N HIS A 49 5.43 -4.69 -3.01
CA HIS A 49 6.13 -3.49 -2.59
C HIS A 49 5.11 -2.34 -2.46
N VAL A 50 4.70 -2.03 -1.23
CA VAL A 50 3.62 -1.07 -0.98
C VAL A 50 4.19 0.30 -0.57
N GLU A 51 3.80 1.34 -1.31
CA GLU A 51 4.05 2.74 -0.94
C GLU A 51 2.75 3.42 -0.57
N VAL A 52 2.77 4.32 0.41
CA VAL A 52 1.56 4.96 0.94
C VAL A 52 1.70 6.48 0.85
N ALA A 53 0.66 7.13 0.34
CA ALA A 53 0.49 8.58 0.34
C ALA A 53 -0.82 8.95 1.06
N MET A 54 -0.81 10.00 1.88
CA MET A 54 -1.93 10.36 2.74
C MET A 54 -2.27 11.85 2.65
N THR A 55 -3.55 12.20 2.65
CA THR A 55 -3.97 13.60 2.83
C THR A 55 -4.01 14.00 4.30
N ALA A 56 -3.90 15.30 4.60
CA ALA A 56 -4.07 15.82 5.96
C ALA A 56 -5.39 15.37 6.63
N SER A 57 -6.48 15.22 5.86
CA SER A 57 -7.76 14.72 6.39
C SER A 57 -7.73 13.23 6.72
N ALA A 58 -6.99 12.40 5.97
CA ALA A 58 -6.83 10.98 6.28
C ALA A 58 -6.08 10.77 7.60
N GLN A 59 -5.09 11.63 7.88
CA GLN A 59 -4.27 11.58 9.10
C GLN A 59 -5.09 11.76 10.40
N LYS A 60 -6.29 12.36 10.31
CA LYS A 60 -7.23 12.48 11.43
C LYS A 60 -7.89 11.16 11.82
N PHE A 61 -7.89 10.17 10.93
CA PHE A 61 -8.49 8.84 11.16
C PHE A 61 -7.44 7.77 11.48
N VAL A 62 -6.27 7.85 10.84
CA VAL A 62 -5.15 6.92 11.04
C VAL A 62 -3.85 7.66 10.75
N GLY A 63 -2.85 7.51 11.61
CA GLY A 63 -1.58 8.22 11.48
C GLY A 63 -0.60 7.57 10.49
N PRO A 64 0.36 8.32 9.94
CA PRO A 64 1.38 7.79 9.02
C PRO A 64 2.25 6.70 9.67
N MET A 65 2.50 6.78 10.98
CA MET A 65 3.29 5.79 11.73
C MET A 65 2.72 4.37 11.60
N THR A 66 1.39 4.23 11.52
CA THR A 66 0.74 2.93 11.31
C THR A 66 1.20 2.29 10.01
N PHE A 67 1.24 3.06 8.92
CA PHE A 67 1.65 2.56 7.61
C PHE A 67 3.16 2.33 7.54
N GLN A 68 3.97 3.21 8.15
CA GLN A 68 5.41 3.02 8.24
C GLN A 68 5.76 1.70 8.94
N ALA A 69 5.06 1.36 10.04
CA ALA A 69 5.27 0.11 10.76
C ALA A 69 4.88 -1.13 9.93
N LEU A 70 3.85 -1.01 9.08
CA LEU A 70 3.39 -2.11 8.22
C LEU A 70 4.29 -2.33 7.01
N THR A 71 4.67 -1.26 6.31
CA THR A 71 5.41 -1.34 5.04
C THR A 71 6.93 -1.28 5.20
N ARG A 72 7.41 -0.83 6.38
CA ARG A 72 8.82 -0.50 6.66
C ARG A 72 9.37 0.55 5.70
N ARG A 73 8.51 1.46 5.25
CA ARG A 73 8.82 2.49 4.24
C ARG A 73 8.35 3.86 4.70
N PRO A 74 8.94 4.94 4.17
CA PRO A 74 8.38 6.28 4.33
C PRO A 74 6.94 6.35 3.85
N VAL A 75 6.16 7.24 4.47
CA VAL A 75 4.79 7.55 4.06
C VAL A 75 4.78 9.00 3.63
N PHE A 76 4.28 9.24 2.43
CA PHE A 76 4.19 10.58 1.87
C PHE A 76 2.92 11.24 2.39
N THR A 77 3.03 12.51 2.78
CA THR A 77 1.91 13.28 3.31
C THR A 77 1.76 14.57 2.51
N ASP A 78 0.51 14.89 2.16
CA ASP A 78 0.09 16.21 1.67
C ASP A 78 -0.04 17.21 2.83
#